data_AF-A0A397H364-F1
#
_entry.id   AF-A0A397H364-F1
#
_cell.length_a   1.000
_cell.length_b   1.000
_cell.length_c   1.000
_cell.angle_alpha   90.00
_cell.angle_beta   90.00
_cell.angle_gamma   90.00
#
_symmetry.space_group_name_H-M   'P 1'
#
loop_
_entity.id
_entity.type
_entity.pdbx_description
1 polymer ?
#
loop_
_entity_poly.entity_id
_entity_poly.type
_entity_poly.pdbx_seq_one_letter_code
_entity_poly.pdbx_strand_id
1 'polypeptide(L)'
;MTSGHRPFHDQEHGPKLILDILDGKRPEITDDTPECWANLMKKCWHPDPSQRPTIQEIIKILGIINYYINQDIWLEFKKAEDKRLEMIESEKTICKKSRI
;
A
#
# COMPACT_ATOMS: atom_id res chain seq x y z
N MET A 1 -4.03 -7.03 -1.82
CA MET A 1 -2.59 -6.81 -1.55
C MET A 1 -2.15 -5.71 -2.52
N THR A 2 -1.42 -4.69 -2.04
CA THR A 2 -1.08 -3.49 -2.82
C THR A 2 0.03 -3.78 -3.83
N SER A 3 1.28 -3.89 -3.39
CA SER A 3 2.45 -4.02 -4.28
C SER A 3 2.88 -5.45 -4.61
N GLY A 4 2.30 -6.47 -3.96
CA GLY A 4 2.71 -7.88 -4.15
C GLY A 4 4.10 -8.25 -3.60
N HIS A 5 4.88 -7.27 -3.12
CA HIS A 5 6.15 -7.48 -2.46
C HIS A 5 5.98 -7.61 -0.94
N ARG A 6 6.94 -8.27 -0.28
CA ARG A 6 7.03 -8.23 1.20
C ARG A 6 7.27 -6.77 1.65
N PRO A 7 6.69 -6.32 2.78
CA PRO A 7 7.06 -5.03 3.34
C PRO A 7 8.58 -4.94 3.56
N PHE A 8 9.18 -3.82 3.17
CA PHE A 8 10.63 -3.61 3.22
C PHE A 8 11.41 -4.69 2.43
N HIS A 9 10.97 -5.02 1.21
CA HIS A 9 11.61 -6.04 0.37
C HIS A 9 13.00 -5.64 -0.13
N ASP A 10 13.30 -4.35 -0.10
CA ASP A 10 14.50 -3.70 -0.60
C ASP A 10 15.68 -3.72 0.39
N GLN A 11 15.47 -4.25 1.59
CA GLN A 11 16.46 -4.25 2.66
C GLN A 11 16.43 -5.53 3.50
N GLU A 12 17.51 -5.79 4.23
CA GLU A 12 17.60 -6.94 5.12
C GLU A 12 16.66 -6.81 6.33
N HIS A 13 15.97 -7.90 6.66
CA HIS A 13 15.12 -7.98 7.84
C HIS A 13 15.97 -8.37 9.03
N GLY A 14 16.42 -7.38 9.80
CA GLY A 14 17.29 -7.56 10.96
C GLY A 14 17.19 -6.42 11.97
N PRO A 15 18.10 -6.36 12.97
CA PRO A 15 18.04 -5.40 14.06
C PRO A 15 17.96 -3.93 13.60
N LYS A 16 18.66 -3.59 12.51
CA LYS A 16 18.61 -2.24 11.93
C LYS A 16 17.19 -1.84 11.51
N LEU A 17 16.49 -2.71 10.77
CA LEU A 17 15.12 -2.43 10.33
C LEU A 17 14.16 -2.31 11.52
N ILE A 18 14.37 -3.11 12.57
CA ILE A 18 13.57 -3.01 13.80
C ILE A 18 13.73 -1.63 14.43
N LEU A 19 14.97 -1.14 14.58
CA LEU A 19 15.25 0.19 15.11
C LEU A 19 14.62 1.28 14.25
N ASP A 20 14.80 1.21 12.93
CA ASP A 20 14.19 2.18 12.02
C ASP A 20 12.65 2.24 12.17
N ILE A 21 11.98 1.08 12.34
CA ILE A 21 10.51 1.02 12.53
C ILE A 21 10.09 1.65 13.87
N LEU A 22 10.87 1.42 14.92
CA LEU A 22 10.67 2.05 16.23
C LEU A 22 10.84 3.57 16.14
N ASP A 23 11.79 4.04 15.32
CA ASP A 23 12.03 5.47 15.02
C ASP A 23 11.00 6.06 14.05
N GLY A 24 9.99 5.29 13.64
CA GLY A 24 8.85 5.79 12.86
C GLY A 24 8.88 5.42 11.38
N LYS A 25 9.86 4.65 10.90
CA LYS A 25 9.86 4.16 9.51
C LYS A 25 8.60 3.34 9.24
N ARG A 26 7.99 3.55 8.07
CA ARG A 26 6.82 2.82 7.59
C ARG A 26 7.09 2.27 6.18
N PRO A 27 6.44 1.17 5.79
CA PRO A 27 6.42 0.73 4.40
C PRO A 27 6.06 1.86 3.44
N GLU A 28 6.73 1.88 2.29
CA GLU A 28 6.39 2.78 1.20
C GLU A 28 4.98 2.47 0.68
N ILE A 29 4.22 3.53 0.39
CA ILE A 29 2.94 3.41 -0.31
C ILE A 29 3.21 3.73 -1.77
N THR A 30 3.11 2.72 -2.61
CA THR A 30 3.36 2.81 -4.05
C THR A 30 2.18 3.45 -4.77
N ASP A 31 2.46 4.02 -5.95
CA ASP A 31 1.49 4.77 -6.75
C ASP A 31 0.33 3.94 -7.31
N ASP A 32 0.46 2.62 -7.29
CA ASP A 32 -0.56 1.61 -7.61
C ASP A 32 -1.47 1.26 -6.42
N THR A 33 -1.33 1.95 -5.30
CA THR A 33 -2.22 1.82 -4.15
C THR A 33 -3.34 2.86 -4.25
N PRO A 34 -4.63 2.47 -4.23
CA PRO A 34 -5.71 3.45 -4.18
C PRO A 34 -5.60 4.29 -2.88
N GLU A 35 -5.83 5.58 -3.01
CA GLU A 35 -5.77 6.58 -1.93
C GLU A 35 -6.59 6.19 -0.69
N CYS A 36 -7.78 5.62 -0.84
CA CYS A 36 -8.59 5.14 0.28
C CYS A 36 -7.86 4.08 1.13
N TRP A 37 -7.11 3.17 0.49
CA TRP A 37 -6.27 2.19 1.17
C TRP A 37 -5.03 2.82 1.78
N ALA A 38 -4.38 3.74 1.04
CA ALA A 38 -3.24 4.49 1.54
C ALA A 38 -3.57 5.22 2.86
N ASN A 39 -4.74 5.87 2.90
CA ASN A 39 -5.23 6.59 4.07
C ASN A 39 -5.57 5.63 5.23
N LEU A 40 -6.16 4.47 4.95
CA LEU A 40 -6.41 3.45 5.97
C LEU A 40 -5.11 2.90 6.56
N MET A 41 -4.12 2.55 5.72
CA MET A 41 -2.80 2.10 6.18
C MET A 41 -2.15 3.17 7.08
N LYS A 42 -2.20 4.45 6.68
CA LYS A 42 -1.75 5.61 7.47
C LYS A 42 -2.34 5.67 8.87
N LYS A 43 -3.64 5.40 8.99
CA LYS A 43 -4.32 5.36 10.30
C LYS A 43 -3.89 4.14 11.12
N CYS A 44 -3.78 2.97 10.51
CA CYS A 44 -3.44 1.72 11.20
C CYS A 44 -2.06 1.74 11.88
N TRP A 45 -1.09 2.45 11.30
CA TRP A 45 0.28 2.52 11.82
C TRP A 45 0.65 3.88 12.41
N HIS A 46 -0.35 4.64 12.88
CA HIS A 46 -0.16 5.93 13.53
C HIS A 46 0.85 5.85 14.68
N PRO A 47 1.76 6.83 14.86
CA PRO A 47 2.77 6.80 15.91
C PRO A 47 2.17 6.65 17.31
N ASP A 48 1.16 7.45 17.62
CA ASP A 48 0.35 7.31 18.83
C ASP A 48 -0.60 6.09 18.71
N PRO A 49 -0.45 5.05 19.54
CA PRO A 49 -1.32 3.88 19.52
C PRO A 49 -2.80 4.19 19.79
N SER A 50 -3.10 5.24 20.55
CA SER A 50 -4.49 5.62 20.88
C SER A 50 -5.27 6.17 19.68
N GLN A 51 -4.55 6.64 18.65
CA GLN A 51 -5.12 7.16 17.41
C GLN A 51 -5.30 6.07 16.35
N ARG A 52 -4.86 4.83 16.62
CA ARG A 52 -5.04 3.72 15.68
C ARG A 52 -6.50 3.27 15.72
N PRO A 53 -7.10 2.98 14.56
CA PRO A 53 -8.47 2.53 14.51
C PRO A 53 -8.61 1.15 15.15
N THR A 54 -9.69 0.98 15.89
CA THR A 54 -10.16 -0.33 16.35
C THR A 54 -10.60 -1.19 15.18
N ILE A 55 -10.69 -2.50 15.39
CA ILE A 55 -11.19 -3.43 14.37
C ILE A 55 -12.63 -3.07 13.92
N GLN A 56 -13.45 -2.57 14.83
CA GLN A 56 -14.83 -2.15 14.55
C GLN A 56 -14.85 -0.93 13.62
N GLU A 57 -13.97 0.05 13.84
CA GLU A 57 -13.82 1.20 12.96
C GLU A 57 -13.27 0.81 11.59
N ILE A 58 -12.30 -0.11 11.53
CA ILE A 58 -11.79 -0.64 10.25
C ILE A 58 -12.92 -1.30 9.45
N ILE A 59 -13.73 -2.17 10.07
CA ILE A 59 -14.87 -2.82 9.41
C ILE A 59 -15.86 -1.77 8.88
N LYS A 60 -16.14 -0.73 9.67
CA LYS A 60 -17.01 0.38 9.25
C LYS A 60 -16.44 1.12 8.04
N ILE A 61 -15.14 1.45 8.04
CA ILE A 61 -14.47 2.11 6.92
C ILE A 61 -14.54 1.24 5.66
N LEU A 62 -14.24 -0.05 5.77
CA LEU A 62 -14.31 -0.99 4.65
C LEU A 62 -15.73 -1.15 4.12
N GLY A 63 -16.73 -1.21 5.00
CA GLY A 63 -18.14 -1.25 4.64
C GLY A 63 -18.58 0.01 3.89
N ILE A 64 -18.13 1.19 4.33
CA ILE A 64 -18.36 2.47 3.64
C ILE A 64 -17.71 2.44 2.25
N ILE A 65 -16.43 2.05 2.14
CA ILE A 65 -15.74 1.97 0.85
C ILE A 65 -16.49 1.03 -0.12
N ASN A 66 -16.97 -0.12 0.37
CA ASN A 66 -17.70 -1.09 -0.44
C ASN A 66 -19.11 -0.63 -0.81
N TYR A 67 -19.80 0.08 0.07
CA TYR A 67 -21.17 0.55 -0.16
C TYR A 67 -21.21 1.80 -1.06
N TYR A 68 -20.26 2.71 -0.87
CA TYR A 68 -20.14 3.95 -1.64
C TYR A 68 -19.15 3.82 -2.79
N ILE A 69 -19.02 2.66 -3.44
CA ILE A 69 -18.39 2.59 -4.76
C ILE A 69 -19.24 3.42 -5.72
N ASN A 70 -19.01 4.73 -5.68
CA ASN A 70 -19.48 5.69 -6.65
C ASN A 70 -18.42 5.80 -7.75
N GLN A 71 -18.73 6.59 -8.78
CA GLN A 71 -17.84 6.72 -9.94
C GLN A 71 -16.42 7.17 -9.57
N ASP A 72 -16.27 7.98 -8.53
CA ASP A 72 -14.97 8.53 -8.12
C ASP A 72 -14.08 7.47 -7.46
N ILE A 73 -14.61 6.69 -6.52
CA ILE A 73 -13.86 5.59 -5.89
C ILE A 73 -13.53 4.52 -6.93
N TRP A 74 -14.48 4.16 -7.79
CA TRP A 74 -14.19 3.18 -8.84
C TRP A 74 -13.07 3.65 -9.78
N LEU A 75 -13.09 4.93 -10.15
CA LEU A 75 -12.04 5.53 -10.98
C LEU A 75 -10.67 5.53 -10.29
N GLU A 76 -10.62 5.77 -8.97
CA GLU A 76 -9.40 5.67 -8.17
C GLU A 76 -8.80 4.26 -8.23
N PHE A 77 -9.61 3.23 -8.00
CA PHE A 77 -9.17 1.85 -8.09
C PHE A 77 -8.73 1.47 -9.50
N LYS A 78 -9.46 1.93 -10.53
CA LYS A 78 -9.09 1.69 -11.93
C LYS A 78 -7.73 2.33 -12.25
N LYS A 79 -7.50 3.58 -11.86
CA LYS A 79 -6.21 4.26 -12.05
C LYS A 79 -5.06 3.54 -11.36
N ALA A 80 -5.29 3.09 -10.13
CA ALA A 80 -4.32 2.32 -9.36
C ALA A 80 -3.98 0.99 -10.06
N GLU A 81 -4.99 0.30 -10.59
CA GLU A 81 -4.82 -0.92 -11.36
C GLU A 81 -4.08 -0.69 -12.69
N ASP A 82 -4.44 0.36 -13.43
CA ASP A 82 -3.76 0.72 -14.70
C ASP A 82 -2.27 0.96 -14.43
N LYS A 83 -1.92 1.71 -13.38
CA LYS A 83 -0.52 1.90 -12.95
C LYS A 83 0.16 0.60 -12.57
N ARG A 84 -0.51 -0.29 -11.84
CA ARG A 84 0.01 -1.62 -11.48
C ARG A 84 0.39 -2.41 -12.73
N LEU A 85 -0.47 -2.38 -13.75
CA LEU A 85 -0.24 -3.07 -15.02
C LEU A 85 0.94 -2.47 -15.79
N GLU A 86 1.06 -1.13 -15.84
CA GLU A 86 2.21 -0.44 -16.43
C GLU A 86 3.53 -0.82 -15.74
N MET A 87 3.55 -0.86 -14.40
CA MET A 87 4.72 -1.28 -13.62
C MET A 87 5.12 -2.71 -13.97
N ILE A 88 4.16 -3.65 -14.00
CA ILE A 88 4.41 -5.06 -14.36
C ILE A 88 4.95 -5.19 -15.80
N GLU A 89 4.45 -4.41 -16.75
CA GLU A 89 4.93 -4.42 -18.12
C GLU A 89 6.35 -3.85 -18.24
N SER A 90 6.66 -2.79 -17.49
CA SER A 90 7.99 -2.20 -17.43
C SER A 90 9.03 -3.18 -16.87
N GLU A 91 8.70 -3.91 -15.81
CA GLU A 91 9.58 -4.94 -15.22
C GLU A 91 9.83 -6.10 -16.18
N LYS A 92 8.79 -6.57 -16.88
CA LYS A 92 8.95 -7.57 -17.95
C LYS A 92 9.86 -7.08 -19.06
N THR A 93 9.78 -5.80 -19.40
CA THR A 93 10.62 -5.19 -20.43
C THR A 93 12.08 -5.08 -19.98
N ILE A 94 12.32 -4.71 -18.72
CA ILE A 94 13.66 -4.68 -18.12
C ILE A 94 14.27 -6.09 -18.11
N CYS A 95 13.55 -7.09 -17.59
CA CYS A 95 14.02 -8.47 -17.52
C CYS A 95 14.32 -9.08 -18.90
N LYS A 96 13.59 -8.66 -19.95
CA LYS A 96 13.86 -9.05 -21.35
C LYS A 96 15.10 -8.36 -21.93
N LYS A 97 15.38 -7.10 -21.57
CA LYS A 97 16.56 -6.35 -22.03
C LYS A 97 17.85 -6.82 -21.36
N SER A 98 17.80 -7.32 -20.13
CA SER A 98 18.95 -7.85 -19.38
C SER A 98 19.44 -9.23 -19.85
N ARG A 99 18.82 -9.83 -20.88
CA ARG A 99 19.16 -11.14 -21.47
C ARG A 99 19.73 -11.03 -22.89
N ILE A 100 20.09 -9.83 -23.33
CA ILE A 100 20.81 -9.58 -24.60
C ILE A 100 22.25 -9.21 -24.27
#